data_AF-A4Z6P0-F1
#
_entry.id   AF-A4Z6P0-F1
#
_cell.length_a   1.000
_cell.length_b   1.000
_cell.length_c   1.000
_cell.angle_alpha   90.00
_cell.angle_beta   90.00
_cell.angle_gamma   90.00
#
_symmetry.space_group_name_H-M   'P 1'
#
loop_
_entity.id
_entity.type
_entity.pdbx_description
1 polymer ?
#
loop_
_entity_poly.entity_id
_entity_poly.type
_entity_poly.pdbx_seq_one_letter_code
_entity_poly.pdbx_strand_id
1 'polypeptide(L)'
;FEVRVATIRYQLSFLGSQPWPDGRTPAEVLLAIREHVVKLMREQYQTWNEELKPSLAAEGIRFLSREEWNAKQRRWLHHFFHEELMPVLSPLGLDPAHPFPRILNKSLNVAVALKGKDAFGREADLALVRAPRSLPRLVRLPRAVASGDHDVVLLSAILQDFVDDLFPGMKIKGVYPLRVTRNSELMVDEFDVDNLAHALKDELLDRGSARAVRLEITDTCPKTLGHFLLEHFELGEDDMYRVNGPVNLNRVGAVYDMVDRPDLKYRPFQPRVQTAKTGGTVFDMVREGDVLLHHPFDSFSVVIDMLKHAAADPDVLAIKQTLYRTGRRSVLVDALIDAARAGKDVTVVVELRARFDEAANIDLADRLQEAGVQVVYGVVSYKTHAKMLLIVRRENGKPKRYVHLG
;
A
#
# COMPACT_ATOMS: atom_id res chain seq x y z
N PHE A 1 -5.78 10.05 -6.04
CA PHE A 1 -4.70 11.01 -5.75
C PHE A 1 -3.39 10.62 -6.43
N GLU A 2 -2.69 9.58 -6.00
CA GLU A 2 -1.31 9.26 -6.44
C GLU A 2 -1.09 9.02 -7.95
N VAL A 3 -2.14 8.64 -8.68
CA VAL A 3 -2.08 8.37 -10.12
C VAL A 3 -2.96 9.39 -10.85
N ARG A 4 -4.27 9.16 -10.93
CA ARG A 4 -5.17 9.99 -11.76
C ARG A 4 -5.12 11.50 -11.47
N VAL A 5 -5.18 11.90 -10.20
CA VAL A 5 -5.11 13.33 -9.82
C VAL A 5 -3.73 13.89 -10.11
N ALA A 6 -2.67 13.11 -9.84
CA ALA A 6 -1.31 13.50 -10.16
C ALA A 6 -1.11 13.71 -11.67
N THR A 7 -1.63 12.81 -12.51
CA THR A 7 -1.60 12.93 -13.98
C THR A 7 -2.31 14.21 -14.44
N ILE A 8 -3.50 14.51 -13.91
CA ILE A 8 -4.25 15.72 -14.27
C ILE A 8 -3.51 16.99 -13.82
N ARG A 9 -2.92 16.99 -12.62
CA ARG A 9 -2.06 18.10 -12.15
C ARG A 9 -0.83 18.29 -13.04
N TYR A 10 -0.19 17.20 -13.44
CA TYR A 10 0.95 17.24 -14.34
C TYR A 10 0.57 17.88 -15.67
N GLN A 11 -0.56 17.50 -16.26
CA GLN A 11 -1.08 18.13 -17.47
C GLN A 11 -1.32 19.63 -17.29
N LEU A 12 -1.95 20.03 -16.19
CA LEU A 12 -2.19 21.44 -15.88
C LEU A 12 -0.87 22.24 -15.78
N SER A 13 0.17 21.67 -15.16
CA SER A 13 1.46 22.34 -14.96
C SER A 13 2.34 22.41 -16.22
N PHE A 14 2.28 21.41 -17.10
CA PHE A 14 3.26 21.25 -18.19
C PHE A 14 2.68 21.24 -19.61
N LEU A 15 1.41 20.84 -19.76
CA LEU A 15 0.75 20.68 -21.07
C LEU A 15 -0.32 21.75 -21.34
N GLY A 16 -0.57 22.63 -20.37
CA GLY A 16 -1.48 23.75 -20.47
C GLY A 16 -2.94 23.40 -20.23
N SER A 17 -3.81 24.40 -20.38
CA SER A 17 -5.25 24.30 -20.07
C SER A 17 -6.10 23.79 -21.25
N GLN A 18 -5.54 22.94 -22.12
CA GLN A 18 -6.31 22.42 -23.25
C GLN A 18 -7.50 21.58 -22.75
N PRO A 19 -8.73 21.87 -23.22
CA PRO A 19 -9.88 21.06 -22.87
C PRO A 19 -9.73 19.62 -23.35
N TRP A 20 -10.23 18.69 -22.54
CA TRP A 20 -10.40 17.29 -22.93
C TRP A 20 -11.60 17.12 -23.88
N PRO A 21 -11.82 15.92 -24.45
CA PRO A 21 -12.94 15.67 -25.39
C PRO A 21 -14.33 16.00 -24.85
N ASP A 22 -14.50 16.08 -23.52
CA ASP A 22 -15.75 16.49 -22.86
C ASP A 22 -15.86 18.02 -22.68
N GLY A 23 -14.92 18.79 -23.21
CA GLY A 23 -14.87 20.26 -23.15
C GLY A 23 -14.33 20.83 -21.84
N ARG A 24 -13.93 20.00 -20.87
CA ARG A 24 -13.40 20.47 -19.59
C ARG A 24 -11.89 20.60 -19.60
N THR A 25 -11.40 21.67 -19.00
CA THR A 25 -9.98 21.87 -18.71
C THR A 25 -9.52 21.03 -17.52
N PRO A 26 -8.22 20.68 -17.40
CA PRO A 26 -7.68 19.99 -16.23
C PRO A 26 -8.01 20.69 -14.90
N ALA A 27 -8.06 22.02 -14.88
CA ALA A 27 -8.42 22.80 -13.70
C ALA A 27 -9.88 22.57 -13.27
N GLU A 28 -10.82 22.61 -14.22
CA GLU A 28 -12.24 22.34 -13.96
C GLU A 28 -12.45 20.90 -13.48
N VAL A 29 -11.73 19.94 -14.06
CA VAL A 29 -11.78 18.54 -13.60
C VAL A 29 -11.25 18.40 -12.17
N LEU A 30 -10.14 19.06 -11.81
CA LEU A 30 -9.60 19.03 -10.45
C LEU A 30 -10.57 19.65 -9.43
N LEU A 31 -11.22 20.77 -9.79
CA LEU A 31 -12.22 21.41 -8.95
C LEU A 31 -13.42 20.48 -8.73
N ALA A 32 -13.95 19.89 -9.80
CA ALA A 32 -15.05 18.92 -9.71
C ALA A 32 -14.67 17.69 -8.87
N ILE A 33 -13.44 17.16 -9.02
CA ILE A 33 -12.94 16.07 -8.18
C ILE A 33 -12.93 16.49 -6.70
N ARG A 34 -12.45 17.69 -6.38
CA ARG A 34 -12.39 18.19 -5.01
C ARG A 34 -13.76 18.29 -4.38
N GLU A 35 -14.75 18.85 -5.07
CA GLU A 35 -16.12 18.97 -4.58
C GLU A 35 -16.68 17.60 -4.14
N HIS A 36 -16.49 16.58 -4.98
CA HIS A 36 -16.92 15.21 -4.68
C HIS A 36 -16.12 14.61 -3.52
N VAL A 37 -14.79 14.77 -3.49
CA VAL A 37 -13.94 14.23 -2.42
C VAL A 37 -14.27 14.86 -1.08
N VAL A 38 -14.51 16.18 -1.01
CA VAL A 38 -14.86 16.86 0.25
C VAL A 38 -16.19 16.32 0.80
N LYS A 39 -17.18 16.10 -0.07
CA LYS A 39 -18.45 15.47 0.32
C LYS A 39 -18.25 14.04 0.85
N LEU A 40 -17.55 13.20 0.07
CA LEU A 40 -17.27 11.81 0.45
C LEU A 40 -16.45 11.71 1.75
N MET A 41 -15.49 12.60 1.94
CA MET A 41 -14.68 12.64 3.15
C MET A 41 -15.53 13.02 4.37
N ARG A 42 -16.42 14.01 4.23
CA ARG A 42 -17.35 14.38 5.31
C ARG A 42 -18.22 13.20 5.71
N GLU A 43 -18.85 12.55 4.73
CA GLU A 43 -19.68 11.35 4.95
C GLU A 43 -18.86 10.24 5.62
N GLN A 44 -17.64 9.98 5.14
CA GLN A 44 -16.74 8.99 5.72
C GLN A 44 -16.45 9.22 7.21
N TYR A 45 -16.09 10.44 7.60
CA TYR A 45 -15.82 10.75 9.02
C TYR A 45 -17.09 10.81 9.86
N GLN A 46 -18.21 11.22 9.28
CA GLN A 46 -19.50 11.17 9.94
C GLN A 46 -19.90 9.73 10.28
N THR A 47 -19.92 8.84 9.29
CA THR A 47 -20.20 7.42 9.48
C THR A 47 -19.22 6.78 10.46
N TRP A 48 -17.94 7.15 10.42
CA TRP A 48 -16.99 6.66 11.41
C TRP A 48 -17.30 7.13 12.84
N ASN A 49 -17.47 8.43 13.06
CA ASN A 49 -17.60 9.02 14.39
C ASN A 49 -18.98 8.78 15.01
N GLU A 50 -20.05 8.82 14.21
CA GLU A 50 -21.44 8.81 14.67
C GLU A 50 -22.10 7.43 14.60
N GLU A 51 -21.63 6.53 13.72
CA GLU A 51 -22.26 5.21 13.52
C GLU A 51 -21.32 4.06 13.87
N LEU A 52 -20.18 3.92 13.17
CA LEU A 52 -19.30 2.75 13.28
C LEU A 52 -18.58 2.68 14.62
N LYS A 53 -17.93 3.78 15.05
CA LYS A 53 -17.21 3.80 16.34
C LYS A 53 -18.17 3.51 17.52
N PRO A 54 -19.36 4.13 17.62
CA PRO A 54 -20.33 3.78 18.66
C PRO A 54 -20.86 2.35 18.56
N SER A 55 -21.17 1.85 17.37
CA SER A 55 -21.69 0.48 17.18
C SER A 55 -20.64 -0.58 17.56
N LEU A 56 -19.38 -0.36 17.18
CA LEU A 56 -18.27 -1.22 17.61
C LEU A 56 -18.09 -1.21 19.13
N ALA A 57 -18.25 -0.04 19.76
CA ALA A 57 -18.13 0.09 21.20
C ALA A 57 -19.26 -0.66 21.95
N ALA A 58 -20.49 -0.63 21.41
CA ALA A 58 -21.61 -1.41 21.93
C ALA A 58 -21.35 -2.93 21.85
N GLU A 59 -20.59 -3.37 20.84
CA GLU A 59 -20.10 -4.74 20.68
C GLU A 59 -18.81 -5.05 21.47
N GLY A 60 -18.33 -4.14 22.33
CA GLY A 60 -17.14 -4.35 23.15
C GLY A 60 -15.79 -4.10 22.44
N ILE A 61 -15.80 -3.55 21.22
CA ILE A 61 -14.62 -3.14 20.46
C ILE A 61 -14.47 -1.62 20.55
N ARG A 62 -13.54 -1.14 21.38
CA ARG A 62 -13.50 0.27 21.78
C ARG A 62 -12.24 0.96 21.30
N PHE A 63 -12.43 2.05 20.56
CA PHE A 63 -11.36 2.95 20.15
C PHE A 63 -11.23 4.09 21.15
N LEU A 64 -10.34 3.94 22.14
CA LEU A 64 -10.19 4.89 23.23
C LEU A 64 -9.44 6.15 22.76
N SER A 65 -10.05 7.31 22.92
CA SER A 65 -9.41 8.61 22.77
C SER A 65 -8.58 8.97 24.02
N ARG A 66 -7.74 10.00 23.89
CA ARG A 66 -6.82 10.43 24.97
C ARG A 66 -7.56 10.81 26.24
N GLU A 67 -8.74 11.41 26.07
CA GLU A 67 -9.61 11.90 27.13
C GLU A 67 -10.31 10.74 27.88
N GLU A 68 -10.35 9.55 27.29
CA GLU A 68 -11.01 8.35 27.84
C GLU A 68 -10.04 7.43 28.60
N TRP A 69 -8.73 7.70 28.56
CA TRP A 69 -7.74 6.84 29.21
C TRP A 69 -7.77 7.00 30.74
N ASN A 70 -7.94 5.90 31.45
CA ASN A 70 -7.77 5.89 32.91
C ASN A 70 -6.28 5.91 33.30
N ALA A 71 -6.00 6.12 34.60
CA ALA A 71 -4.63 6.24 35.11
C ALA A 71 -3.75 4.98 34.90
N LYS A 72 -4.36 3.79 34.80
CA LYS A 72 -3.63 2.54 34.53
C LYS A 72 -3.24 2.45 33.04
N GLN A 73 -4.18 2.78 32.16
CA GLN A 73 -3.99 2.81 30.71
C GLN A 73 -2.97 3.87 30.31
N ARG A 74 -3.08 5.09 30.84
CA ARG A 74 -2.13 6.18 30.58
C ARG A 74 -0.70 5.80 30.96
N ARG A 75 -0.50 5.21 32.16
CA ARG A 75 0.83 4.74 32.59
C ARG A 75 1.40 3.66 31.68
N TRP A 76 0.57 2.71 31.26
CA TRP A 76 1.00 1.66 30.35
C TRP A 76 1.34 2.22 28.96
N LEU A 77 0.52 3.11 28.41
CA LEU A 77 0.76 3.75 27.12
C LEU A 77 2.01 4.63 27.15
N HIS A 78 2.28 5.33 28.24
CA HIS A 78 3.51 6.09 28.45
C HIS A 78 4.74 5.18 28.47
N HIS A 79 4.68 4.06 29.19
CA HIS A 79 5.75 3.06 29.19
C HIS A 79 5.97 2.46 27.79
N PHE A 80 4.88 2.08 27.10
CA PHE A 80 4.93 1.62 25.71
C PHE A 80 5.53 2.68 24.78
N PHE A 81 5.18 3.95 24.97
CA PHE A 81 5.77 5.05 24.21
C PHE A 81 7.29 5.10 24.43
N HIS A 82 7.76 5.08 25.67
CA HIS A 82 9.19 5.15 25.98
C HIS A 82 10.01 3.96 25.49
N GLU A 83 9.50 2.73 25.66
CA GLU A 83 10.26 1.51 25.34
C GLU A 83 10.17 1.12 23.86
N GLU A 84 9.01 1.30 23.22
CA GLU A 84 8.75 0.76 21.88
C GLU A 84 8.69 1.84 20.80
N LEU A 85 8.18 3.03 21.12
CA LEU A 85 7.97 4.09 20.12
C LEU A 85 9.15 5.07 20.06
N MET A 86 9.49 5.69 21.19
CA MET A 86 10.50 6.73 21.31
C MET A 86 11.85 6.35 20.69
N PRO A 87 12.39 5.13 20.86
CA PRO A 87 13.69 4.76 20.30
C PRO A 87 13.74 4.76 18.75
N VAL A 88 12.59 4.64 18.10
CA VAL A 88 12.48 4.63 16.63
C VAL A 88 11.86 5.91 16.05
N LEU A 89 11.51 6.88 16.92
CA LEU A 89 11.05 8.20 16.51
C LEU A 89 12.24 9.12 16.37
N SER A 90 12.33 9.83 15.25
CA SER A 90 13.35 10.85 15.02
C SER A 90 12.68 12.22 14.92
N PRO A 91 12.69 13.03 16.01
CA PRO A 91 12.20 14.39 15.95
C PRO A 91 13.14 15.25 15.10
N LEU A 92 12.55 16.10 14.27
CA LEU A 92 13.30 17.02 13.42
C LEU A 92 12.81 18.44 13.62
N GLY A 93 13.61 19.25 14.31
CA GLY A 93 13.38 20.69 14.43
C GLY A 93 13.40 21.34 13.06
N LEU A 94 12.46 22.24 12.82
CA LEU A 94 12.39 23.06 11.62
C LEU A 94 12.88 24.46 11.98
N ASP A 95 13.90 24.91 11.29
CA ASP A 95 14.41 26.27 11.37
C ASP A 95 14.52 26.89 9.97
N PRO A 96 14.58 28.22 9.86
CA PRO A 96 14.69 28.89 8.55
C PRO A 96 16.02 28.66 7.82
N ALA A 97 17.06 28.19 8.52
CA ALA A 97 18.40 28.01 7.96
C ALA A 97 18.56 26.67 7.24
N HIS A 98 17.70 25.69 7.51
CA HIS A 98 17.73 24.38 6.90
C HIS A 98 16.53 24.12 5.99
N PRO A 99 16.71 23.39 4.88
CA PRO A 99 15.61 23.05 3.99
C PRO A 99 14.58 22.17 4.71
N PHE A 100 13.30 22.38 4.39
CA PHE A 100 12.22 21.55 4.92
C PHE A 100 12.44 20.08 4.55
N PRO A 101 12.26 19.17 5.52
CA PRO A 101 12.76 17.82 5.35
C PRO A 101 11.82 16.98 4.49
N ARG A 102 12.40 16.13 3.65
CA ARG A 102 11.64 15.28 2.71
C ARG A 102 10.73 14.29 3.42
N ILE A 103 9.40 14.44 3.31
CA ILE A 103 8.42 13.54 3.93
C ILE A 103 8.07 12.38 3.02
N LEU A 104 8.18 11.16 3.55
CA LEU A 104 7.82 9.92 2.86
C LEU A 104 6.33 9.88 2.50
N ASN A 105 6.03 9.46 1.28
CA ASN A 105 4.66 9.32 0.79
C ASN A 105 3.79 8.41 1.69
N LYS A 106 2.57 8.86 2.01
CA LYS A 106 1.56 8.17 2.85
C LYS A 106 2.02 7.78 4.26
N SER A 107 3.12 8.34 4.75
CA SER A 107 3.58 8.14 6.14
C SER A 107 2.72 8.95 7.11
N LEU A 108 2.63 8.49 8.36
CA LEU A 108 2.05 9.27 9.45
C LEU A 108 3.15 10.20 9.96
N ASN A 109 2.88 11.50 9.94
CA ASN A 109 3.76 12.51 10.48
C ASN A 109 2.99 13.34 11.49
N VAL A 110 3.70 14.00 12.38
CA VAL A 110 3.12 14.87 13.40
C VAL A 110 3.89 16.17 13.37
N ALA A 111 3.21 17.26 13.03
CA ALA A 111 3.75 18.60 13.19
C ALA A 111 3.55 19.04 14.64
N VAL A 112 4.64 19.44 15.30
CA VAL A 112 4.67 19.81 16.71
C VAL A 112 5.05 21.28 16.80
N ALA A 113 4.10 22.12 17.21
CA ALA A 113 4.37 23.53 17.46
C ALA A 113 5.05 23.69 18.82
N LEU A 114 6.18 24.39 18.85
CA LEU A 114 7.09 24.48 20.00
C LEU A 114 7.26 25.92 20.47
N LYS A 115 7.87 26.07 21.65
CA LYS A 115 8.40 27.33 22.18
C LYS A 115 9.53 27.04 23.15
N GLY A 116 10.63 27.77 23.03
CA GLY A 116 11.77 27.66 23.94
C GLY A 116 13.02 27.20 23.21
N LYS A 117 13.99 26.72 24.00
CA LYS A 117 15.30 26.27 23.51
C LYS A 117 15.43 24.78 23.76
N ASP A 118 16.01 24.07 22.80
CA ASP A 118 16.37 22.66 22.97
C ASP A 118 17.55 22.52 23.96
N ALA A 119 17.93 21.26 24.25
CA ALA A 119 19.07 20.95 25.11
C ALA A 119 20.42 21.52 24.62
N PHE A 120 20.49 21.99 23.37
CA PHE A 120 21.67 22.58 22.74
C PHE A 120 21.54 24.11 22.59
N GLY A 121 20.51 24.73 23.17
CA GLY A 121 20.28 26.17 23.15
C GLY A 121 19.67 26.69 21.84
N ARG A 122 19.27 25.82 20.91
CA ARG A 122 18.66 26.21 19.63
C ARG A 122 17.18 26.50 19.81
N GLU A 123 16.73 27.63 19.25
CA GLU A 123 15.31 27.96 19.19
C GLU A 123 14.67 27.27 17.99
N ALA A 124 13.55 26.57 18.22
CA ALA A 124 12.71 26.05 17.16
C ALA A 124 11.24 26.28 17.53
N ASP A 125 10.48 26.86 16.61
CA ASP A 125 9.04 27.08 16.78
C ASP A 125 8.20 25.92 16.25
N LEU A 126 8.82 25.03 15.48
CA LEU A 126 8.16 23.90 14.86
C LEU A 126 9.10 22.70 14.77
N ALA A 127 8.57 21.51 14.96
CA ALA A 127 9.25 20.26 14.68
C ALA A 127 8.33 19.29 13.94
N LEU A 128 8.95 18.33 13.24
CA LEU A 128 8.27 17.24 12.57
C LEU A 128 8.72 15.92 13.18
N VAL A 129 7.76 15.13 13.68
CA VAL A 129 8.00 13.76 14.16
C VAL A 129 7.43 12.79 13.14
N ARG A 130 8.27 11.85 12.69
CA ARG A 130 7.90 10.86 11.67
C ARG A 130 7.66 9.53 12.35
N ALA A 131 6.50 8.92 12.12
CA ALA A 131 6.21 7.58 12.60
C ALA A 131 6.56 6.55 11.52
N PRO A 132 7.61 5.72 11.71
CA PRO A 132 8.00 4.68 10.75
C PRO A 132 6.83 3.76 10.38
N ARG A 133 6.91 3.15 9.18
CA ARG A 133 5.89 2.19 8.71
C ARG A 133 5.92 0.87 9.48
N SER A 134 7.03 0.55 10.15
CA SER A 134 7.18 -0.62 11.01
C SER A 134 6.32 -0.54 12.27
N LEU A 135 5.98 0.68 12.74
CA LEU A 135 5.16 0.86 13.92
C LEU A 135 3.67 0.54 13.66
N PRO A 136 3.00 -0.17 14.58
CA PRO A 136 1.59 -0.47 14.45
C PRO A 136 0.76 0.82 14.47
N ARG A 137 -0.26 0.92 13.62
CA ARG A 137 -1.15 2.10 13.58
C ARG A 137 -2.29 2.03 14.60
N LEU A 138 -2.59 0.82 15.07
CA LEU A 138 -3.48 0.53 16.18
C LEU A 138 -2.69 -0.29 17.21
N VAL A 139 -2.78 0.12 18.46
CA VAL A 139 -2.16 -0.56 19.61
C VAL A 139 -3.29 -1.15 20.45
N ARG A 140 -3.29 -2.47 20.63
CA ARG A 140 -4.24 -3.13 21.53
C ARG A 140 -3.73 -3.00 22.96
N LEU A 141 -4.60 -2.58 23.88
CA LEU A 141 -4.26 -2.58 25.30
C LEU A 141 -4.20 -4.02 25.84
N PRO A 142 -3.16 -4.38 26.61
CA PRO A 142 -3.12 -5.67 27.29
C PRO A 142 -4.31 -5.85 28.23
N ARG A 143 -4.78 -7.10 28.38
CA ARG A 143 -5.90 -7.44 29.30
C ARG A 143 -5.69 -6.93 30.72
N ALA A 144 -4.44 -6.85 31.18
CA ALA A 144 -4.11 -6.35 32.50
C ALA A 144 -4.50 -4.86 32.69
N VAL A 145 -4.53 -4.04 31.65
CA VAL A 145 -4.77 -2.59 31.73
C VAL A 145 -6.02 -2.14 30.96
N ALA A 146 -6.54 -2.97 30.06
CA ALA A 146 -7.77 -2.72 29.33
C ALA A 146 -8.98 -2.70 30.30
N SER A 147 -9.98 -1.88 29.99
CA SER A 147 -11.25 -1.88 30.73
C SER A 147 -12.32 -2.71 30.00
N GLY A 148 -11.97 -3.36 28.89
CA GLY A 148 -12.85 -4.11 28.00
C GLY A 148 -12.02 -5.09 27.15
N ASP A 149 -12.68 -6.03 26.49
CA ASP A 149 -12.01 -7.16 25.84
C ASP A 149 -11.16 -6.76 24.63
N HIS A 150 -11.58 -5.71 23.93
CA HIS A 150 -10.99 -5.24 22.67
C HIS A 150 -10.77 -3.72 22.69
N ASP A 151 -10.05 -3.25 23.69
CA ASP A 151 -9.59 -1.85 23.74
C ASP A 151 -8.41 -1.61 22.81
N VAL A 152 -8.57 -0.67 21.89
CA VAL A 152 -7.56 -0.26 20.92
C VAL A 152 -7.33 1.24 20.98
N VAL A 153 -6.08 1.65 20.77
CA VAL A 153 -5.65 3.04 20.77
C VAL A 153 -4.93 3.33 19.46
N LEU A 154 -5.22 4.48 18.85
CA LEU A 154 -4.53 4.93 17.65
C LEU A 154 -3.12 5.37 17.99
N LEU A 155 -2.13 4.98 17.17
CA LEU A 155 -0.75 5.46 17.34
C LEU A 155 -0.68 7.00 17.34
N SER A 156 -1.48 7.67 16.49
CA SER A 156 -1.54 9.13 16.47
C SER A 156 -1.99 9.73 17.80
N ALA A 157 -2.89 9.06 18.54
CA ALA A 157 -3.34 9.53 19.86
C ALA A 157 -2.21 9.40 20.90
N ILE A 158 -1.45 8.30 20.88
CA ILE A 158 -0.29 8.09 21.75
C ILE A 158 0.76 9.17 21.49
N LEU A 159 1.10 9.40 20.21
CA LEU A 159 2.03 10.47 19.83
C LEU A 159 1.50 11.83 20.29
N GLN A 160 0.23 12.14 20.07
CA GLN A 160 -0.33 13.43 20.49
C GLN A 160 -0.28 13.69 21.99
N ASP A 161 -0.19 12.66 22.82
CA ASP A 161 -0.22 12.79 24.28
C ASP A 161 1.16 12.75 24.93
N PHE A 162 2.15 12.08 24.33
CA PHE A 162 3.50 11.87 24.89
C PHE A 162 4.64 12.42 24.03
N VAL A 163 4.35 13.15 22.94
CA VAL A 163 5.42 13.69 22.07
C VAL A 163 6.31 14.71 22.80
N ASP A 164 5.84 15.29 23.90
CA ASP A 164 6.59 16.23 24.74
C ASP A 164 7.90 15.62 25.28
N ASP A 165 7.91 14.32 25.57
CA ASP A 165 9.12 13.60 26.01
C ASP A 165 10.25 13.60 24.97
N LEU A 166 9.94 13.82 23.68
CA LEU A 166 10.94 13.98 22.61
C LEU A 166 11.61 15.37 22.60
N PHE A 167 11.07 16.35 23.32
CA PHE A 167 11.51 17.75 23.26
C PHE A 167 11.84 18.31 24.66
N PRO A 168 12.83 17.74 25.36
CA PRO A 168 13.21 18.21 26.69
C PRO A 168 13.66 19.68 26.65
N GLY A 169 13.14 20.49 27.58
CA GLY A 169 13.42 21.92 27.67
C GLY A 169 12.53 22.82 26.80
N MET A 170 11.66 22.23 25.96
CA MET A 170 10.74 22.98 25.10
C MET A 170 9.28 22.82 25.54
N LYS A 171 8.47 23.86 25.34
CA LYS A 171 7.04 23.82 25.60
C LYS A 171 6.26 23.48 24.32
N ILE A 172 5.50 22.40 24.35
CA ILE A 172 4.57 22.05 23.28
C ILE A 172 3.37 23.02 23.30
N LYS A 173 3.07 23.64 22.15
CA LYS A 173 1.88 24.47 21.92
C LYS A 173 0.75 23.70 21.23
N GLY A 174 1.08 22.66 20.46
CA GLY A 174 0.09 21.86 19.76
C GLY A 174 0.73 20.76 18.93
N VAL A 175 -0.06 19.72 18.67
CA VAL A 175 0.39 18.48 18.04
C VAL A 175 -0.61 18.06 16.97
N TYR A 176 -0.17 18.08 15.70
CA TYR A 176 -1.05 18.01 14.54
C TYR A 176 -0.62 16.85 13.62
N PRO A 177 -1.27 15.69 13.72
CA PRO A 177 -1.09 14.60 12.79
C PRO A 177 -1.40 15.03 11.35
N LEU A 178 -0.52 14.66 10.44
CA LEU A 178 -0.62 14.95 9.02
C LEU A 178 -0.12 13.80 8.16
N ARG A 179 -0.57 13.79 6.92
CA ARG A 179 -0.15 12.84 5.89
C ARG A 179 -0.09 13.53 4.55
N VAL A 180 1.03 13.32 3.85
CA VAL A 180 1.20 13.79 2.47
C VAL A 180 1.03 12.61 1.52
N THR A 181 0.28 12.82 0.45
CA THR A 181 0.20 11.92 -0.70
C THR A 181 0.97 12.54 -1.85
N ARG A 182 1.84 11.75 -2.50
CA ARG A 182 2.71 12.17 -3.60
C ARG A 182 2.38 11.41 -4.88
N ASN A 183 2.76 11.99 -6.03
CA ASN A 183 2.68 11.29 -7.31
C ASN A 183 3.45 9.95 -7.21
N SER A 184 2.91 8.89 -7.80
CA SER A 184 3.54 7.56 -7.82
C SER A 184 3.75 7.02 -9.23
N GLU A 185 3.51 7.83 -10.26
CA GLU A 185 3.81 7.53 -11.65
C GLU A 185 5.32 7.66 -11.89
N LEU A 186 5.93 6.62 -12.47
CA LEU A 186 7.35 6.58 -12.84
C LEU A 186 7.47 7.14 -14.26
N MET A 187 8.38 8.09 -14.48
CA MET A 187 8.61 8.70 -15.80
C MET A 187 9.91 8.10 -16.36
N VAL A 188 9.80 6.97 -17.07
CA VAL A 188 10.98 6.30 -17.66
C VAL A 188 11.02 6.57 -19.16
N ASP A 189 12.19 6.92 -19.66
CA ASP A 189 12.44 7.07 -21.10
C ASP A 189 12.24 5.72 -21.81
N GLU A 190 11.41 5.69 -22.86
CA GLU A 190 10.89 4.46 -23.47
C GLU A 190 11.79 3.89 -24.55
N PHE A 191 12.88 4.59 -24.90
CA PHE A 191 13.71 4.26 -26.07
C PHE A 191 14.85 3.27 -25.80
N ASP A 192 15.11 2.87 -24.55
CA ASP A 192 16.20 1.92 -24.21
C ASP A 192 15.66 0.64 -23.54
N VAL A 193 15.42 -0.39 -24.36
CA VAL A 193 14.79 -1.67 -23.94
C VAL A 193 15.78 -2.53 -23.16
N ASP A 194 17.06 -2.48 -23.51
CA ASP A 194 18.10 -3.34 -22.95
C ASP A 194 18.40 -3.00 -21.48
N ASN A 195 18.03 -1.79 -21.03
CA ASN A 195 18.28 -1.31 -19.68
C ASN A 195 17.03 -0.91 -18.88
N LEU A 196 15.83 -1.28 -19.35
CA LEU A 196 14.55 -0.87 -18.75
C LEU A 196 14.45 -1.24 -17.25
N ALA A 197 14.96 -2.42 -16.86
CA ALA A 197 14.96 -2.87 -15.47
C ALA A 197 15.83 -2.00 -14.55
N HIS A 198 17.02 -1.58 -15.00
CA HIS A 198 17.88 -0.68 -14.22
C HIS A 198 17.30 0.73 -14.19
N ALA A 199 16.81 1.26 -15.32
CA ALA A 199 16.17 2.57 -15.37
C ALA A 199 14.95 2.65 -14.42
N LEU A 200 14.13 1.59 -14.37
CA LEU A 200 13.03 1.48 -13.39
C LEU A 200 13.55 1.41 -11.95
N LYS A 201 14.66 0.72 -11.68
CA LYS A 201 15.25 0.61 -10.34
C LYS A 201 15.73 1.96 -9.82
N ASP A 202 16.35 2.78 -10.68
CA ASP A 202 16.80 4.12 -10.33
C ASP A 202 15.62 5.06 -10.06
N GLU A 203 14.59 5.04 -10.92
CA GLU A 203 13.37 5.84 -10.73
C GLU A 203 12.57 5.39 -9.48
N LEU A 204 12.61 4.10 -9.13
CA LEU A 204 12.00 3.59 -7.90
C LEU A 204 12.66 4.14 -6.63
N LEU A 205 13.97 4.39 -6.65
CA LEU A 205 14.67 5.01 -5.53
C LEU A 205 14.24 6.47 -5.35
N ASP A 206 13.94 7.17 -6.45
CA ASP A 206 13.49 8.57 -6.42
C ASP A 206 11.96 8.72 -6.24
N ARG A 207 11.16 7.65 -6.35
CA ARG A 207 9.68 7.68 -6.17
C ARG A 207 9.21 8.30 -4.85
N GLY A 208 10.05 8.29 -3.81
CA GLY A 208 9.79 8.95 -2.53
C GLY A 208 9.81 10.48 -2.58
N SER A 209 10.45 11.07 -3.60
CA SER A 209 10.68 12.51 -3.80
C SER A 209 9.64 13.18 -4.71
N ALA A 210 8.77 12.40 -5.35
CA ALA A 210 7.76 12.89 -6.28
C ALA A 210 6.88 14.00 -5.70
N ARG A 211 6.41 14.92 -6.56
CA ARG A 211 5.61 16.08 -6.15
C ARG A 211 4.40 15.70 -5.29
N ALA A 212 4.14 16.50 -4.25
CA ALA A 212 2.96 16.32 -3.43
C ALA A 212 1.69 16.64 -4.25
N VAL A 213 0.62 15.92 -3.95
CA VAL A 213 -0.68 16.10 -4.61
C VAL A 213 -1.84 16.23 -3.63
N ARG A 214 -1.60 15.99 -2.34
CA ARG A 214 -2.60 16.13 -1.27
C ARG A 214 -1.92 16.24 0.08
N LEU A 215 -2.40 17.15 0.92
CA LEU A 215 -2.13 17.22 2.35
C LEU A 215 -3.39 16.87 3.13
N GLU A 216 -3.37 15.78 3.90
CA GLU A 216 -4.37 15.50 4.93
C GLU A 216 -3.82 15.95 6.28
N ILE A 217 -4.63 16.68 7.06
CA ILE A 217 -4.22 17.18 8.38
C ILE A 217 -5.42 17.27 9.32
N THR A 218 -5.22 17.14 10.63
CA THR A 218 -6.31 17.29 11.60
C THR A 218 -6.95 18.69 11.50
N ASP A 219 -8.27 18.76 11.65
CA ASP A 219 -9.04 19.99 11.59
C ASP A 219 -8.63 21.03 12.65
N THR A 220 -8.13 20.57 13.80
CA THR A 220 -7.55 21.37 14.88
C THR A 220 -6.27 22.13 14.52
N CYS A 221 -5.63 21.85 13.37
CA CYS A 221 -4.42 22.54 12.95
C CYS A 221 -4.66 24.03 12.69
N PRO A 222 -3.89 24.96 13.28
CA PRO A 222 -3.97 26.39 12.97
C PRO A 222 -3.83 26.67 11.47
N LYS A 223 -4.53 27.71 10.97
CA LYS A 223 -4.46 28.11 9.56
C LYS A 223 -3.03 28.48 9.14
N THR A 224 -2.31 29.21 9.99
CA THR A 224 -0.92 29.62 9.76
C THR A 224 0.01 28.43 9.55
N LEU A 225 -0.08 27.40 10.39
CA LEU A 225 0.70 26.18 10.22
C LEU A 225 0.27 25.41 8.96
N GLY A 226 -1.02 25.37 8.66
CA GLY A 226 -1.53 24.78 7.42
C GLY A 226 -0.94 25.44 6.18
N HIS A 227 -0.93 26.77 6.11
CA HIS A 227 -0.36 27.52 4.99
C HIS A 227 1.15 27.33 4.88
N PHE A 228 1.87 27.37 6.01
CA PHE A 228 3.29 27.03 6.05
C PHE A 228 3.58 25.65 5.44
N LEU A 229 2.78 24.63 5.78
CA LEU A 229 2.95 23.29 5.22
C LEU A 229 2.60 23.24 3.72
N LEU A 230 1.56 23.96 3.29
CA LEU A 230 1.17 24.05 1.88
C LEU A 230 2.29 24.63 1.01
N GLU A 231 2.90 25.74 1.46
CA GLU A 231 4.03 26.38 0.77
C GLU A 231 5.21 25.40 0.60
N HIS A 232 5.59 24.69 1.67
CA HIS A 232 6.69 23.73 1.63
C HIS A 232 6.41 22.48 0.80
N PHE A 233 5.15 22.12 0.59
CA PHE A 233 4.76 21.01 -0.28
C PHE A 233 4.41 21.45 -1.71
N GLU A 234 4.51 22.75 -2.02
CA GLU A 234 4.11 23.31 -3.32
C GLU A 234 2.64 22.96 -3.65
N LEU A 235 1.76 23.08 -2.65
CA LEU A 235 0.35 22.74 -2.73
C LEU A 235 -0.53 23.99 -2.58
N GLY A 236 -1.67 24.01 -3.27
CA GLY A 236 -2.68 25.05 -3.08
C GLY A 236 -3.61 24.73 -1.90
N GLU A 237 -4.41 25.70 -1.45
CA GLU A 237 -5.43 25.46 -0.41
C GLU A 237 -6.41 24.34 -0.80
N ASP A 238 -6.66 24.19 -2.11
CA ASP A 238 -7.52 23.15 -2.66
C ASP A 238 -6.95 21.73 -2.58
N ASP A 239 -5.68 21.60 -2.20
CA ASP A 239 -5.01 20.32 -1.98
C ASP A 239 -4.95 19.92 -0.51
N MET A 240 -5.36 20.81 0.40
CA MET A 240 -5.47 20.54 1.82
C MET A 240 -6.86 19.99 2.17
N TYR A 241 -6.85 18.90 2.92
CA TYR A 241 -8.04 18.22 3.41
C TYR A 241 -7.93 18.14 4.94
N ARG A 242 -8.79 18.91 5.60
CA ARG A 242 -8.90 18.94 7.07
C ARG A 242 -9.85 17.84 7.52
N VAL A 243 -9.39 16.99 8.43
CA VAL A 243 -10.13 15.80 8.86
C VAL A 243 -10.52 15.86 10.33
N ASN A 244 -11.77 15.50 10.62
CA ASN A 244 -12.32 15.37 11.98
C ASN A 244 -12.14 13.94 12.48
N GLY A 245 -10.91 13.57 12.82
CA GLY A 245 -10.55 12.23 13.24
C GLY A 245 -9.09 11.87 12.91
N PRO A 246 -8.71 10.58 12.96
CA PRO A 246 -7.37 10.16 12.59
C PRO A 246 -7.11 10.39 11.11
N VAL A 247 -5.96 10.98 10.78
CA VAL A 247 -5.47 11.02 9.40
C VAL A 247 -5.31 9.59 8.87
N ASN A 248 -5.67 9.36 7.60
CA ASN A 248 -5.69 8.03 6.99
C ASN A 248 -6.60 7.03 7.70
N LEU A 249 -7.91 7.32 7.72
CA LEU A 249 -8.92 6.47 8.34
C LEU A 249 -8.85 5.00 7.92
N ASN A 250 -8.39 4.67 6.71
CA ASN A 250 -8.20 3.27 6.26
C ASN A 250 -7.38 2.41 7.24
N ARG A 251 -6.54 3.01 8.09
CA ARG A 251 -5.77 2.28 9.10
C ARG A 251 -6.62 1.71 10.24
N VAL A 252 -7.83 2.22 10.48
CA VAL A 252 -8.74 1.64 11.47
C VAL A 252 -9.19 0.24 11.07
N GLY A 253 -9.19 -0.08 9.77
CA GLY A 253 -9.54 -1.39 9.25
C GLY A 253 -8.65 -2.54 9.76
N ALA A 254 -7.44 -2.24 10.24
CA ALA A 254 -6.58 -3.24 10.87
C ALA A 254 -7.22 -3.89 12.11
N VAL A 255 -8.23 -3.25 12.72
CA VAL A 255 -9.01 -3.84 13.82
C VAL A 255 -9.69 -5.15 13.42
N TYR A 256 -10.05 -5.31 12.15
CA TYR A 256 -10.71 -6.51 11.63
C TYR A 256 -9.86 -7.76 11.89
N ASP A 257 -8.55 -7.69 11.65
CA ASP A 257 -7.63 -8.81 11.87
C ASP A 257 -7.22 -8.93 13.35
N MET A 258 -7.25 -7.84 14.12
CA MET A 258 -6.84 -7.81 15.53
C MET A 258 -7.87 -8.40 16.50
N VAL A 259 -9.15 -8.43 16.11
CA VAL A 259 -10.27 -8.83 16.96
C VAL A 259 -10.84 -10.17 16.50
N ASP A 260 -10.94 -11.13 17.42
CA ASP A 260 -11.52 -12.45 17.17
C ASP A 260 -13.02 -12.47 17.53
N ARG A 261 -13.85 -11.91 16.64
CA ARG A 261 -15.32 -11.87 16.74
C ARG A 261 -15.95 -12.37 15.43
N PRO A 262 -16.02 -13.70 15.22
CA PRO A 262 -16.52 -14.27 13.96
C PRO A 262 -17.99 -13.93 13.67
N ASP A 263 -18.77 -13.66 14.71
CA ASP A 263 -20.16 -13.19 14.62
C ASP A 263 -20.30 -11.80 14.00
N LEU A 264 -19.24 -10.97 14.06
CA LEU A 264 -19.17 -9.64 13.43
C LEU A 264 -18.45 -9.65 12.07
N LYS A 265 -18.06 -10.83 11.57
CA LYS A 265 -17.27 -10.98 10.34
C LYS A 265 -18.07 -11.67 9.26
N TYR A 266 -17.65 -11.49 8.00
CA TYR A 266 -18.17 -12.29 6.91
C TYR A 266 -17.91 -13.76 7.20
N ARG A 267 -18.92 -14.62 6.93
CA ARG A 267 -18.76 -16.06 7.05
C ARG A 267 -17.60 -16.51 6.14
N PRO A 268 -16.67 -17.33 6.64
CA PRO A 268 -15.63 -17.91 5.81
C PRO A 268 -16.27 -18.61 4.61
N PHE A 269 -15.80 -18.26 3.41
CA PHE A 269 -16.20 -18.92 2.18
C PHE A 269 -15.13 -19.92 1.79
N GLN A 270 -15.50 -21.19 1.63
CA GLN A 270 -14.61 -22.23 1.11
C GLN A 270 -14.88 -22.40 -0.39
N PRO A 271 -13.91 -22.06 -1.27
CA PRO A 271 -14.05 -22.29 -2.69
C PRO A 271 -14.18 -23.78 -3.02
N ARG A 272 -14.96 -24.10 -4.06
CA ARG A 272 -15.04 -25.45 -4.60
C ARG A 272 -13.71 -25.81 -5.26
N VAL A 273 -13.19 -27.01 -5.00
CA VAL A 273 -12.01 -27.52 -5.69
C VAL A 273 -12.48 -28.50 -6.76
N GLN A 274 -12.25 -28.16 -8.02
CA GLN A 274 -12.47 -29.09 -9.13
C GLN A 274 -11.28 -30.05 -9.20
N THR A 275 -11.54 -31.35 -9.15
CA THR A 275 -10.50 -32.39 -9.17
C THR A 275 -10.69 -33.32 -10.35
N ALA A 276 -9.60 -33.89 -10.85
CA ALA A 276 -9.67 -34.99 -11.79
C ALA A 276 -10.35 -36.22 -11.16
N LYS A 277 -10.80 -37.16 -12.00
CA LYS A 277 -11.26 -38.48 -11.55
C LYS A 277 -10.15 -39.20 -10.77
N THR A 278 -10.54 -40.12 -9.89
CA THR A 278 -9.61 -40.87 -9.03
C THR A 278 -8.42 -41.44 -9.80
N GLY A 279 -7.20 -41.07 -9.40
CA GLY A 279 -5.95 -41.50 -10.04
C GLY A 279 -5.54 -40.71 -11.28
N GLY A 280 -6.35 -39.74 -11.72
CA GLY A 280 -6.06 -38.86 -12.85
C GLY A 280 -5.36 -37.56 -12.44
N THR A 281 -4.73 -36.94 -13.42
CA THR A 281 -4.10 -35.63 -13.33
C THR A 281 -5.03 -34.53 -13.85
N VAL A 282 -4.67 -33.27 -13.56
CA VAL A 282 -5.33 -32.09 -14.14
C VAL A 282 -5.27 -32.07 -15.68
N PHE A 283 -4.27 -32.69 -16.31
CA PHE A 283 -4.22 -32.86 -17.77
C PHE A 283 -5.30 -33.81 -18.27
N ASP A 284 -5.57 -34.89 -17.52
CA ASP A 284 -6.63 -35.83 -17.87
C ASP A 284 -8.00 -35.17 -17.78
N MET A 285 -8.22 -34.33 -16.76
CA MET A 285 -9.43 -33.52 -16.61
C MET A 285 -9.66 -32.60 -17.82
N VAL A 286 -8.63 -31.85 -18.25
CA VAL A 286 -8.72 -30.96 -19.42
C VAL A 286 -8.86 -31.74 -20.74
N ARG A 287 -8.37 -32.99 -20.81
CA ARG A 287 -8.53 -33.84 -21.98
C ARG A 287 -9.97 -34.32 -22.18
N GLU A 288 -10.72 -34.49 -21.09
CA GLU A 288 -12.13 -34.89 -21.14
C GLU A 288 -13.04 -33.74 -21.62
N GLY A 289 -12.66 -32.50 -21.38
CA GLY A 289 -13.36 -31.31 -21.87
C GLY A 289 -12.80 -30.01 -21.30
N ASP A 290 -13.22 -28.88 -21.87
CA ASP A 290 -12.83 -27.56 -21.38
C ASP A 290 -13.31 -27.33 -19.93
N VAL A 291 -12.44 -26.75 -19.11
CA VAL A 291 -12.68 -26.51 -17.68
C VAL A 291 -12.86 -25.01 -17.45
N LEU A 292 -14.00 -24.62 -16.88
CA LEU A 292 -14.28 -23.25 -16.47
C LEU A 292 -14.19 -23.12 -14.95
N LEU A 293 -13.39 -22.16 -14.47
CA LEU A 293 -13.26 -21.80 -13.07
C LEU A 293 -13.81 -20.39 -12.85
N HIS A 294 -14.73 -20.23 -11.90
CA HIS A 294 -15.31 -18.93 -11.54
C HIS A 294 -14.78 -18.49 -10.17
N HIS A 295 -13.76 -17.63 -10.15
CA HIS A 295 -13.21 -17.11 -8.89
C HIS A 295 -14.08 -15.98 -8.31
N PRO A 296 -14.23 -15.88 -6.97
CA PRO A 296 -13.57 -16.70 -5.94
C PRO A 296 -14.31 -18.01 -5.59
N PHE A 297 -15.39 -18.39 -6.31
CA PHE A 297 -16.22 -19.56 -5.99
C PHE A 297 -15.53 -20.90 -6.24
N ASP A 298 -14.67 -20.96 -7.24
CA ASP A 298 -13.79 -22.09 -7.53
C ASP A 298 -12.35 -21.75 -7.11
N SER A 299 -11.62 -22.75 -6.62
CA SER A 299 -10.25 -22.57 -6.13
C SER A 299 -9.26 -22.33 -7.27
N PHE A 300 -8.36 -21.36 -7.09
CA PHE A 300 -7.21 -21.16 -7.98
C PHE A 300 -6.15 -22.27 -7.83
N SER A 301 -6.28 -23.14 -6.82
CA SER A 301 -5.36 -24.27 -6.61
C SER A 301 -5.26 -25.19 -7.82
N VAL A 302 -6.34 -25.33 -8.61
CA VAL A 302 -6.35 -26.15 -9.83
C VAL A 302 -5.29 -25.69 -10.84
N VAL A 303 -5.12 -24.38 -11.00
CA VAL A 303 -4.12 -23.79 -11.91
C VAL A 303 -2.71 -23.95 -11.34
N ILE A 304 -2.56 -23.81 -10.02
CA ILE A 304 -1.29 -24.07 -9.32
C ILE A 304 -0.88 -25.53 -9.47
N ASP A 305 -1.82 -26.46 -9.30
CA ASP A 305 -1.58 -27.90 -9.42
C ASP A 305 -1.25 -28.28 -10.86
N MET A 306 -1.89 -27.64 -11.85
CA MET A 306 -1.53 -27.76 -13.27
C MET A 306 -0.06 -27.43 -13.52
N LEU A 307 0.43 -26.31 -12.99
CA LEU A 307 1.81 -25.91 -13.16
C LEU A 307 2.78 -26.82 -12.39
N LYS A 308 2.43 -27.25 -11.17
CA LYS A 308 3.25 -28.19 -10.39
C LYS A 308 3.39 -29.55 -11.07
N HIS A 309 2.28 -30.10 -11.58
CA HIS A 309 2.32 -31.33 -12.38
C HIS A 309 3.16 -31.12 -13.64
N ALA A 310 3.00 -29.98 -14.32
CA ALA A 310 3.81 -29.66 -15.48
C ALA A 310 5.31 -29.58 -15.18
N ALA A 311 5.70 -29.08 -14.00
CA ALA A 311 7.09 -28.99 -13.58
C ALA A 311 7.71 -30.37 -13.32
N ALA A 312 6.95 -31.31 -12.75
CA ALA A 312 7.43 -32.65 -12.41
C ALA A 312 7.36 -33.66 -13.57
N ASP A 313 6.45 -33.47 -14.53
CA ASP A 313 6.20 -34.43 -15.60
C ASP A 313 7.36 -34.49 -16.62
N PRO A 314 7.98 -35.66 -16.86
CA PRO A 314 9.08 -35.81 -17.83
C PRO A 314 8.64 -35.62 -19.29
N ASP A 315 7.36 -35.77 -19.60
CA ASP A 315 6.82 -35.60 -20.95
C ASP A 315 6.55 -34.12 -21.28
N VAL A 316 6.61 -33.21 -20.30
CA VAL A 316 6.46 -31.77 -20.56
C VAL A 316 7.74 -31.20 -21.16
N LEU A 317 7.59 -30.60 -22.34
CA LEU A 317 8.68 -30.04 -23.13
C LEU A 317 8.90 -28.56 -22.83
N ALA A 318 7.82 -27.79 -22.73
CA ALA A 318 7.90 -26.34 -22.57
C ALA A 318 6.75 -25.77 -21.75
N ILE A 319 7.01 -24.68 -21.04
CA ILE A 319 6.04 -23.91 -20.25
C ILE A 319 6.19 -22.43 -20.60
N LYS A 320 5.09 -21.78 -20.99
CA LYS A 320 5.06 -20.34 -21.28
C LYS A 320 4.03 -19.65 -20.40
N GLN A 321 4.42 -18.59 -19.69
CA GLN A 321 3.51 -17.92 -18.75
C GLN A 321 3.68 -16.40 -18.75
N THR A 322 2.57 -15.67 -18.59
CA THR A 322 2.60 -14.23 -18.30
C THR A 322 2.56 -13.97 -16.80
N LEU A 323 3.43 -13.09 -16.30
CA LEU A 323 3.49 -12.64 -14.90
C LEU A 323 3.28 -11.12 -14.85
N TYR A 324 2.15 -10.70 -14.30
CA TYR A 324 1.80 -9.28 -14.16
C TYR A 324 2.09 -8.75 -12.75
N ARG A 325 1.55 -9.44 -11.74
CA ARG A 325 1.67 -9.10 -10.32
C ARG A 325 1.72 -10.37 -9.51
N THR A 326 2.90 -10.75 -9.08
CA THR A 326 3.05 -11.87 -8.16
C THR A 326 3.75 -11.39 -6.90
N GLY A 327 3.26 -11.81 -5.74
CA GLY A 327 3.91 -11.48 -4.47
C GLY A 327 5.34 -12.01 -4.43
N ARG A 328 6.20 -11.41 -3.58
CA ARG A 328 7.63 -11.77 -3.44
C ARG A 328 7.89 -13.27 -3.21
N ARG A 329 6.91 -14.01 -2.68
CA ARG A 329 6.94 -15.47 -2.50
C ARG A 329 5.75 -16.09 -3.24
N SER A 330 5.91 -16.29 -4.54
CA SER A 330 4.87 -16.85 -5.41
C SER A 330 5.11 -18.33 -5.67
N VAL A 331 4.14 -19.16 -5.29
CA VAL A 331 4.18 -20.61 -5.54
C VAL A 331 4.26 -20.93 -7.04
N LEU A 332 3.71 -20.06 -7.89
CA LEU A 332 3.81 -20.22 -9.35
C LEU A 332 5.26 -20.04 -9.83
N VAL A 333 5.99 -19.11 -9.23
CA VAL A 333 7.37 -18.80 -9.60
C VAL A 333 8.29 -19.92 -9.18
N ASP A 334 8.10 -20.43 -7.96
CA ASP A 334 8.87 -21.56 -7.46
C ASP A 334 8.65 -22.79 -8.38
N ALA A 335 7.40 -23.05 -8.82
CA ALA A 335 7.11 -24.13 -9.77
C ALA A 335 7.73 -23.91 -11.18
N LEU A 336 7.81 -22.66 -11.67
CA LEU A 336 8.50 -22.34 -12.93
C LEU A 336 10.02 -22.56 -12.82
N ILE A 337 10.61 -22.19 -11.68
CA ILE A 337 12.02 -22.45 -11.37
C ILE A 337 12.29 -23.96 -11.34
N ASP A 338 11.43 -24.73 -10.67
CA ASP A 338 11.55 -26.18 -10.61
C ASP A 338 11.43 -26.81 -12.01
N ALA A 339 10.53 -26.31 -12.86
CA ALA A 339 10.40 -26.76 -14.24
C ALA A 339 11.67 -26.51 -15.06
N ALA A 340 12.27 -25.31 -14.96
CA ALA A 340 13.51 -24.98 -15.66
C ALA A 340 14.69 -25.84 -15.18
N ARG A 341 14.81 -26.05 -13.87
CA ARG A 341 15.82 -26.95 -13.28
C ARG A 341 15.63 -28.41 -13.71
N ALA A 342 14.39 -28.82 -13.97
CA ALA A 342 14.08 -30.13 -14.55
C ALA A 342 14.33 -30.22 -16.07
N GLY A 343 14.95 -29.20 -16.68
CA GLY A 343 15.36 -29.20 -18.09
C GLY A 343 14.26 -28.81 -19.09
N LYS A 344 13.14 -28.24 -18.61
CA LYS A 344 12.04 -27.81 -19.49
C LYS A 344 12.34 -26.44 -20.09
N ASP A 345 11.88 -26.19 -21.31
CA ASP A 345 11.97 -24.88 -21.94
C ASP A 345 10.92 -23.93 -21.31
N VAL A 346 11.36 -23.07 -20.39
CA VAL A 346 10.47 -22.15 -19.68
C VAL A 346 10.64 -20.74 -20.20
N THR A 347 9.56 -20.14 -20.72
CA THR A 347 9.51 -18.74 -21.13
C THR A 347 8.53 -17.97 -20.27
N VAL A 348 8.93 -16.82 -19.74
CA VAL A 348 8.06 -15.99 -18.92
C VAL A 348 8.04 -14.56 -19.45
N VAL A 349 6.84 -14.00 -19.62
CA VAL A 349 6.66 -12.58 -19.91
C VAL A 349 6.40 -11.82 -18.62
N VAL A 350 7.30 -10.93 -18.21
CA VAL A 350 7.16 -10.13 -16.98
C VAL A 350 6.81 -8.69 -17.34
N GLU A 351 5.71 -8.18 -16.77
CA GLU A 351 5.32 -6.77 -16.88
C GLU A 351 5.98 -5.96 -15.76
N LEU A 352 7.14 -5.35 -16.05
CA LEU A 352 7.87 -4.53 -15.07
C LEU A 352 7.15 -3.22 -14.71
N ARG A 353 6.22 -2.73 -15.56
CA ARG A 353 5.46 -1.48 -15.31
C ARG A 353 4.17 -1.73 -14.54
N ALA A 354 3.99 -2.89 -13.92
CA ALA A 354 2.87 -3.15 -13.03
C ALA A 354 2.96 -2.21 -11.81
N ARG A 355 2.02 -1.27 -11.73
CA ARG A 355 2.03 -0.19 -10.73
C ARG A 355 2.09 -0.76 -9.30
N PHE A 356 3.03 -0.27 -8.51
CA PHE A 356 3.29 -0.60 -7.10
C PHE A 356 3.97 -1.95 -6.84
N ASP A 357 4.19 -2.75 -7.87
CA ASP A 357 4.83 -4.07 -7.77
C ASP A 357 6.19 -4.10 -8.49
N GLU A 358 6.67 -2.95 -8.97
CA GLU A 358 7.81 -2.85 -9.89
C GLU A 358 9.08 -3.46 -9.27
N ALA A 359 9.41 -3.10 -8.02
CA ALA A 359 10.58 -3.65 -7.31
C ALA A 359 10.47 -5.17 -7.06
N ALA A 360 9.25 -5.68 -6.82
CA ALA A 360 9.03 -7.11 -6.62
C ALA A 360 9.13 -7.88 -7.94
N ASN A 361 8.67 -7.29 -9.04
CA ASN A 361 8.78 -7.89 -10.37
C ASN A 361 10.22 -7.91 -10.89
N ILE A 362 11.06 -6.94 -10.51
CA ILE A 362 12.51 -6.95 -10.82
C ILE A 362 13.20 -8.11 -10.08
N ASP A 363 13.07 -8.18 -8.75
CA ASP A 363 13.63 -9.27 -7.91
C ASP A 363 13.17 -10.65 -8.39
N LEU A 364 11.93 -10.74 -8.84
CA LEU A 364 11.36 -11.94 -9.42
C LEU A 364 12.02 -12.34 -10.74
N ALA A 365 12.22 -11.39 -11.64
CA ALA A 365 12.84 -11.62 -12.93
C ALA A 365 14.27 -12.14 -12.76
N ASP A 366 15.04 -11.53 -11.85
CA ASP A 366 16.40 -11.95 -11.51
C ASP A 366 16.42 -13.42 -11.07
N ARG A 367 15.56 -13.81 -10.12
CA ARG A 367 15.44 -15.20 -9.65
C ARG A 367 15.09 -16.21 -10.75
N LEU A 368 14.23 -15.82 -11.70
CA LEU A 368 13.84 -16.67 -12.83
C LEU A 368 15.02 -16.85 -13.80
N GLN A 369 15.73 -15.77 -14.13
CA GLN A 369 16.89 -15.81 -15.02
C GLN A 369 18.02 -16.67 -14.44
N GLU A 370 18.32 -16.54 -13.14
CA GLU A 370 19.29 -17.38 -12.44
C GLU A 370 18.98 -18.89 -12.52
N ALA A 371 17.69 -19.24 -12.61
CA ALA A 371 17.24 -20.62 -12.76
C ALA A 371 17.22 -21.14 -14.22
N GLY A 372 17.62 -20.31 -15.20
CA GLY A 372 17.63 -20.67 -16.62
C GLY A 372 16.31 -20.43 -17.35
N VAL A 373 15.36 -19.69 -16.75
CA VAL A 373 14.11 -19.30 -17.42
C VAL A 373 14.38 -18.18 -18.42
N GLN A 374 13.83 -18.29 -19.63
CA GLN A 374 13.85 -17.21 -20.60
C GLN A 374 12.84 -16.13 -20.18
N VAL A 375 13.34 -15.06 -19.55
CA VAL A 375 12.54 -13.90 -19.16
C VAL A 375 12.47 -12.90 -20.31
N VAL A 376 11.25 -12.53 -20.69
CA VAL A 376 10.95 -11.50 -21.68
C VAL A 376 10.23 -10.37 -20.96
N TYR A 377 10.80 -9.18 -21.01
CA TYR A 377 10.11 -7.96 -20.57
C TYR A 377 9.12 -7.57 -21.65
N GLY A 378 7.89 -7.20 -21.28
CA GLY A 378 6.79 -6.92 -22.23
C GLY A 378 7.17 -6.01 -23.42
N VAL A 379 6.37 -6.04 -24.48
CA VAL A 379 6.65 -5.26 -25.70
C VAL A 379 6.61 -3.75 -25.40
N VAL A 380 7.60 -3.00 -25.91
CA VAL A 380 7.67 -1.54 -25.78
C VAL A 380 6.34 -0.90 -26.20
N SER A 381 5.85 0.03 -25.39
CA SER A 381 4.57 0.73 -25.56
C SER A 381 3.29 -0.13 -25.41
N TYR A 382 3.39 -1.43 -25.12
CA TYR A 382 2.23 -2.30 -24.89
C TYR A 382 2.26 -2.98 -23.51
N LYS A 383 1.13 -2.89 -22.79
CA LYS A 383 0.99 -3.58 -21.50
C LYS A 383 0.47 -4.99 -21.69
N THR A 384 1.17 -5.98 -21.15
CA THR A 384 0.69 -7.36 -21.18
C THR A 384 -0.26 -7.59 -20.00
N HIS A 385 -1.57 -7.52 -20.26
CA HIS A 385 -2.60 -7.73 -19.24
C HIS A 385 -3.24 -9.13 -19.28
N ALA A 386 -3.04 -9.90 -20.35
CA ALA A 386 -3.57 -11.25 -20.43
C ALA A 386 -2.88 -12.18 -19.41
N LYS A 387 -3.64 -13.00 -18.67
CA LYS A 387 -3.09 -14.00 -17.75
C LYS A 387 -3.17 -15.35 -18.45
N MET A 388 -2.03 -15.79 -18.96
CA MET A 388 -1.95 -16.97 -19.81
C MET A 388 -0.89 -17.91 -19.28
N LEU A 389 -1.21 -19.21 -19.32
CA LEU A 389 -0.26 -20.30 -19.11
C LEU A 389 -0.45 -21.27 -20.27
N LEU A 390 0.63 -21.62 -20.95
CA LEU A 390 0.67 -22.62 -22.01
C LEU A 390 1.68 -23.69 -21.62
N ILE A 391 1.24 -24.94 -21.58
CA ILE A 391 2.07 -26.12 -21.33
C ILE A 391 2.09 -26.96 -22.60
N VAL A 392 3.28 -27.29 -23.08
CA VAL A 392 3.49 -28.19 -24.22
C VAL A 392 4.00 -29.52 -23.70
N ARG A 393 3.18 -30.57 -23.84
CA ARG A 393 3.46 -31.93 -23.35
C ARG A 393 3.53 -32.91 -24.52
N ARG A 394 4.45 -33.86 -24.49
CA ARG A 394 4.55 -34.93 -25.48
C ARG A 394 3.61 -36.06 -25.10
N GLU A 395 2.66 -36.40 -25.97
CA GLU A 395 1.73 -37.51 -25.75
C GLU A 395 1.67 -38.35 -27.03
N ASN A 396 1.88 -39.67 -26.93
CA ASN A 396 1.90 -40.59 -28.07
C ASN A 396 2.82 -40.10 -29.21
N GLY A 397 3.98 -39.57 -28.84
CA GLY A 397 4.97 -39.03 -29.79
C GLY A 397 4.63 -37.68 -30.43
N LYS A 398 3.51 -37.04 -30.06
CA LYS A 398 3.08 -35.74 -30.63
C LYS A 398 2.99 -34.66 -29.56
N PRO A 399 3.34 -33.40 -29.87
CA PRO A 399 3.12 -32.30 -28.93
C PRO A 399 1.63 -31.99 -28.79
N LYS A 400 1.17 -31.92 -27.55
CA LYS A 400 -0.15 -31.47 -27.12
C LYS A 400 -0.01 -30.19 -26.31
N ARG A 401 -1.00 -29.30 -26.43
CA ARG A 401 -0.98 -27.98 -25.79
C ARG A 401 -2.13 -27.89 -24.80
N TYR A 402 -1.82 -27.50 -23.59
CA TYR A 402 -2.78 -27.20 -22.54
C TYR A 402 -2.68 -25.71 -22.21
N VAL A 403 -3.81 -25.01 -22.19
CA VAL A 403 -3.85 -23.56 -22.04
C VAL A 403 -4.78 -23.18 -20.91
N HIS A 404 -4.31 -22.28 -20.04
CA HIS A 404 -5.14 -21.54 -19.10
C HIS A 404 -5.19 -20.08 -19.54
N LEU A 405 -6.40 -19.51 -19.56
CA LEU A 405 -6.70 -18.11 -19.87
C LEU A 405 -7.53 -17.52 -18.74
N GLY A 406 -7.11 -16.38 -18.20
CA GLY A 406 -7.82 -15.67 -17.12
C GLY A 406 -7.61 -14.17 -17.08
#